data_AF-A0A662GZ97-F1
#
_entry.id   AF-A0A662GZ97-F1
#
_cell.length_a   1.000
_cell.length_b   1.000
_cell.length_c   1.000
_cell.angle_alpha   90.00
_cell.angle_beta   90.00
_cell.angle_gamma   90.00
#
_symmetry.space_group_name_H-M   'P 1'
#
loop_
_entity.id
_entity.type
_entity.pdbx_description
1 polymer ?
#
loop_
_entity_poly.entity_id
_entity_poly.type
_entity_poly.pdbx_seq_one_letter_code
_entity_poly.pdbx_strand_id
1 'polypeptide(L)' 'MSARSGITELIRRLIEEEAEDPELRELALEILEAYVRGGRRGVSELVNRVFEEVMRDANEPGDRGGRD' A
#
# COMPACT_ATOMS: atom_id res chain seq x y z
N MET A 1 -15.35 -20.35 -12.56
CA MET A 1 -14.68 -19.52 -11.53
C MET A 1 -13.23 -19.96 -11.41
N SER A 2 -12.26 -19.09 -11.65
CA SER A 2 -10.84 -19.46 -11.53
C SER A 2 -10.46 -19.54 -10.04
N ALA A 3 -9.73 -20.58 -9.62
CA ALA A 3 -9.34 -20.78 -8.22
C ALA A 3 -8.55 -19.58 -7.63
N ARG A 4 -7.89 -18.78 -8.48
CA ARG A 4 -7.19 -17.54 -8.09
C ARG A 4 -8.13 -16.43 -7.57
N SER A 5 -9.39 -16.42 -8.01
CA SER A 5 -10.39 -15.47 -7.51
C SER A 5 -10.87 -15.84 -6.10
N GLY A 6 -10.88 -17.13 -5.74
CA GLY A 6 -11.34 -17.57 -4.41
C GLY A 6 -10.33 -17.30 -3.29
N ILE A 7 -9.06 -17.62 -3.50
CA ILE A 7 -8.01 -17.42 -2.46
C ILE A 7 -7.76 -15.93 -2.21
N THR A 8 -7.74 -15.11 -3.26
CA THR A 8 -7.59 -13.65 -3.13
C THR A 8 -8.70 -13.04 -2.29
N GLU A 9 -9.95 -13.48 -2.50
CA GLU A 9 -11.11 -13.02 -1.74
C GLU A 9 -11.02 -13.42 -0.27
N LEU A 10 -10.55 -14.64 0.03
CA LEU A 10 -10.31 -15.08 1.41
C LEU A 10 -9.24 -14.22 2.10
N ILE A 11 -8.14 -13.93 1.43
CA ILE A 11 -7.06 -13.09 1.98
C ILE A 11 -7.59 -11.66 2.22
N ARG A 12 -8.36 -11.10 1.29
CA ARG A 12 -9.01 -9.79 1.46
C ARG A 12 -9.85 -9.74 2.73
N ARG A 13 -10.74 -10.72 2.93
CA ARG A 13 -11.60 -10.80 4.12
C ARG A 13 -10.80 -10.93 5.40
N LEU A 14 -9.76 -11.77 5.41
CA LEU A 14 -8.88 -11.91 6.57
C LEU A 14 -8.20 -10.58 6.93
N ILE A 15 -7.75 -9.82 5.93
CA ILE A 15 -7.19 -8.48 6.15
C ILE A 15 -8.26 -7.55 6.74
N GLU A 16 -9.48 -7.57 6.21
CA GLU A 16 -10.58 -6.73 6.69
C GLU A 16 -11.04 -7.06 8.12
N GLU A 17 -11.00 -8.34 8.50
CA GLU A 17 -11.44 -8.87 9.79
C GLU A 17 -10.37 -8.75 10.89
N GLU A 18 -9.10 -9.01 10.57
CA GLU A 18 -8.03 -9.18 11.56
C GLU A 18 -7.10 -7.95 11.69
N ALA A 19 -7.05 -7.07 10.69
CA ALA A 19 -6.23 -5.86 10.77
C ALA A 19 -6.97 -4.75 11.52
N GLU A 20 -6.70 -4.65 12.82
CA GLU A 20 -7.30 -3.64 13.72
C GLU A 20 -6.87 -2.21 13.36
N ASP A 21 -5.61 -2.04 12.95
CA ASP A 21 -5.07 -0.74 12.55
C ASP A 21 -5.55 -0.38 11.13
N PRO A 22 -6.28 0.74 10.95
CA PRO A 22 -6.82 1.13 9.66
C PRO A 22 -5.76 1.37 8.57
N GLU A 23 -4.61 1.92 8.92
CA GLU A 23 -3.53 2.24 7.98
C GLU A 23 -2.82 0.96 7.53
N LEU A 24 -2.55 0.05 8.47
CA LEU A 24 -2.01 -1.28 8.13
C LEU A 24 -2.97 -2.09 7.27
N ARG A 25 -4.27 -2.02 7.57
CA ARG A 25 -5.30 -2.68 6.77
C ARG A 25 -5.32 -2.15 5.34
N GLU A 26 -5.32 -0.84 5.16
CA GLU A 26 -5.30 -0.20 3.85
C GLU A 26 -4.06 -0.62 3.05
N LEU A 27 -2.87 -0.52 3.65
CA LEU A 27 -1.62 -0.93 3.03
C LEU A 27 -1.61 -2.42 2.64
N ALA A 28 -2.13 -3.29 3.49
CA ALA A 28 -2.22 -4.72 3.20
C ALA A 28 -3.15 -5.01 2.00
N LEU A 29 -4.26 -4.28 1.88
CA LEU A 29 -5.16 -4.38 0.74
C LEU A 29 -4.51 -3.87 -0.55
N GLU A 30 -3.75 -2.77 -0.49
CA GLU A 30 -3.00 -2.27 -1.65
C GLU A 30 -1.93 -3.26 -2.13
N ILE A 31 -1.20 -3.89 -1.21
CA ILE A 31 -0.21 -4.93 -1.53
C ILE A 31 -0.89 -6.12 -2.22
N LEU A 32 -2.04 -6.57 -1.69
CA LEU A 32 -2.81 -7.66 -2.28
C LEU A 32 -3.27 -7.30 -3.70
N GLU A 33 -3.79 -6.09 -3.90
CA GLU A 33 -4.23 -5.61 -5.20
C GLU A 33 -3.08 -5.49 -6.21
N ALA A 34 -1.94 -4.95 -5.78
CA ALA A 34 -0.73 -4.86 -6.59
C ALA A 34 -0.25 -6.25 -7.02
N TYR A 35 -0.30 -7.23 -6.11
CA TYR A 35 0.03 -8.62 -6.43
C TYR A 35 -0.96 -9.26 -7.41
N VAL A 36 -2.26 -9.02 -7.25
CA VAL A 36 -3.28 -9.57 -8.16
C VAL A 36 -3.12 -9.02 -9.58
N ARG A 37 -2.81 -7.72 -9.71
CA ARG A 37 -2.65 -7.04 -11.00
C ARG A 37 -1.31 -7.36 -11.68
N GLY A 38 -0.21 -7.36 -10.94
CA GLY A 38 1.15 -7.39 -11.49
C GLY A 38 2.06 -8.47 -10.89
N GLY A 39 1.54 -9.34 -10.04
CA GLY A 39 2.34 -10.29 -9.26
C GLY A 39 3.40 -9.59 -8.43
N ARG A 40 4.57 -10.22 -8.31
CA ARG A 40 5.71 -9.65 -7.58
C ARG A 40 6.17 -8.30 -8.14
N ARG A 41 6.08 -8.09 -9.45
CA ARG A 41 6.49 -6.82 -10.07
C ARG A 41 5.57 -5.67 -9.62
N GLY A 42 4.26 -5.91 -9.58
CA GLY A 42 3.31 -4.91 -9.09
C GLY A 42 3.58 -4.50 -7.64
N VAL A 43 3.92 -5.46 -6.78
CA VAL A 43 4.31 -5.17 -5.40
C VAL A 43 5.61 -4.35 -5.35
N SER A 44 6.62 -4.68 -6.15
CA SER A 44 7.86 -3.88 -6.21
C SER A 44 7.63 -2.45 -6.68
N GLU A 45 6.74 -2.24 -7.65
CA GLU A 45 6.36 -0.90 -8.12
C GLU A 45 5.63 -0.10 -7.04
N LEU A 46 4.74 -0.74 -6.28
CA LEU A 46 4.08 -0.11 -5.14
C LEU A 46 5.10 0.32 -4.08
N VAL A 47 5.99 -0.58 -3.67
CA VAL A 47 7.03 -0.29 -2.67
C VAL A 47 7.93 0.86 -3.11
N ASN A 48 8.35 0.88 -4.37
CA ASN A 48 9.18 1.97 -4.89
C ASN A 48 8.43 3.32 -4.83
N ARG A 49 7.14 3.35 -5.17
CA ARG A 49 6.33 4.58 -5.10
C ARG A 49 6.22 5.10 -3.67
N VAL A 50 5.88 4.23 -2.73
CA VAL A 50 5.78 4.59 -1.29
C VAL A 50 7.14 5.10 -0.79
N PHE A 51 8.23 4.45 -1.20
CA PHE A 51 9.58 4.89 -0.84
C PHE A 51 9.90 6.28 -1.42
N GLU A 52 9.57 6.54 -2.69
CA GLU A 52 9.77 7.84 -3.33
C GLU A 52 8.95 8.95 -2.66
N GLU A 53 7.72 8.67 -2.24
CA GLU A 53 6.87 9.60 -1.49
C GLU A 53 7.49 9.96 -0.14
N VAL A 54 7.89 8.96 0.65
CA VAL A 54 8.57 9.17 1.94
C VAL A 54 9.88 9.96 1.77
N MET A 55 10.65 9.65 0.72
CA MET A 55 11.89 10.38 0.42
C MET A 55 11.63 11.82 -0.04
N ARG A 56 10.49 12.10 -0.69
CA ARG A 56 10.10 13.47 -1.06
C ARG A 56 9.74 14.27 0.18
N ASP A 57 8.91 13.72 1.06
CA ASP A 57 8.47 14.38 2.29
C ASP A 57 9.66 14.68 3.23
N ALA A 58 10.65 13.77 3.28
CA ALA A 58 11.88 13.98 4.04
C ALA A 58 12.79 15.09 3.47
N ASN A 59 12.66 15.38 2.17
CA ASN A 59 13.50 16.33 1.45
C ASN A 59 12.82 17.65 1.09
N GLU A 60 11.51 17.80 1.34
CA GLU A 60 10.86 19.11 1.30
C GLU A 60 11.35 19.94 2.49
N PRO A 61 12.18 20.98 2.27
CA PRO A 61 12.52 21.91 3.33
C PRO A 61 11.20 22.60 3.66
N GLY A 62 10.67 22.34 4.85
CA GLY A 62 9.39 22.88 5.28
C GLY A 62 9.27 24.35 4.90
N ASP A 63 8.10 24.71 4.35
CA ASP A 63 7.62 26.05 4.16
C ASP A 63 7.68 26.79 5.51
N ARG A 64 8.89 27.22 5.89
CA ARG A 64 9.11 28.15 6.99
C ARG A 64 8.71 29.48 6.41
N GLY A 65 7.40 29.74 6.50
CA GLY A 65 6.84 31.08 6.39
C GLY A 65 7.61 32.03 7.28
N GLY A 66 8.60 32.70 6.70
CA GLY A 66 9.25 33.86 7.28
C GLY A 66 8.26 35.01 7.22
N ARG A 67 7.43 35.14 8.25
CA ARG A 67 6.93 36.44 8.69
C ARG A 67 7.66 36.79 9.97
N ASP A 68 8.64 37.67 9.84
CA ASP A 68 8.97 38.70 10.81
C ASP A 68 9.26 39.99 10.02
#